data_AF-A0A9P5WRZ6-F1
#
_entry.id   AF-A0A9P5WRZ6-F1
#
_cell.length_a   1.000
_cell.length_b   1.000
_cell.length_c   1.000
_cell.angle_alpha   90.00
_cell.angle_beta   90.00
_cell.angle_gamma   90.00
#
_symmetry.space_group_name_H-M   'P 1'
#
loop_
_entity.id
_entity.type
_entity.pdbx_description
1 polymer ?
#
loop_
_entity_poly.entity_id
_entity_poly.type
_entity_poly.pdbx_seq_one_letter_code
_entity_poly.pdbx_strand_id
1 'polypeptide(L)'
;MRIAASLIATLAMVASTILAAPETANHNKKHDNAIVINKRVLQTSKVPFIPHVGTADLFTNWVGLNVDFKYVKPVFDIVNTTKAFGNGTLISRGESHVTIILPTEYDTILHPAGVTIQELNAIATHKNALQRSKFELECLGRVQVTTADGVFHQSLQIILKNYKDLIRYRQQVFELFVKKGGNPALFDPENFTPHITLGFKIRDIFVEDGVFKGKNACIHKIVAK
;
A
#
# COMPACT_ATOMS: atom_id res chain seq x y z
N MET A 1 -18.42 -37.41 -59.92
CA MET A 1 -18.01 -38.15 -58.71
C MET A 1 -17.80 -37.15 -57.59
N ARG A 2 -18.57 -37.24 -56.51
CA ARG A 2 -18.51 -36.36 -55.33
C ARG A 2 -17.42 -36.85 -54.40
N ILE A 3 -16.54 -35.96 -53.91
CA ILE A 3 -15.81 -36.19 -52.67
C ILE A 3 -15.93 -34.91 -51.85
N ALA A 4 -16.70 -35.01 -50.76
CA ALA A 4 -16.80 -34.01 -49.73
C ALA A 4 -15.59 -34.13 -48.81
N ALA A 5 -14.88 -33.04 -48.58
CA ALA A 5 -13.86 -32.94 -47.54
C ALA A 5 -14.43 -32.12 -46.38
N SER A 6 -14.94 -32.82 -45.36
CA SER A 6 -15.25 -32.23 -44.06
C SER A 6 -13.94 -32.05 -43.29
N LEU A 7 -13.49 -30.80 -43.12
CA LEU A 7 -12.47 -30.48 -42.11
C LEU A 7 -13.17 -30.35 -40.76
N ILE A 8 -12.93 -31.32 -39.87
CA ILE A 8 -13.33 -31.27 -38.47
C ILE A 8 -12.33 -30.38 -37.75
N ALA A 9 -12.77 -29.21 -37.28
CA ALA A 9 -12.03 -28.39 -36.36
C ALA A 9 -12.10 -29.03 -34.96
N THR A 10 -11.03 -29.67 -34.52
CA THR A 10 -10.88 -30.13 -33.14
C THR A 10 -10.60 -28.93 -32.24
N LEU A 11 -11.65 -28.45 -31.59
CA LEU A 11 -11.57 -27.46 -30.51
C LEU A 11 -10.97 -28.17 -29.28
N ALA A 12 -9.66 -27.99 -29.04
CA ALA A 12 -9.05 -28.42 -27.79
C ALA A 12 -9.50 -27.47 -26.67
N MET A 13 -10.50 -27.89 -25.89
CA MET A 13 -10.83 -27.25 -24.62
C MET A 13 -9.65 -27.46 -23.67
N VAL A 14 -8.85 -26.42 -23.46
CA VAL A 14 -7.92 -26.36 -22.32
C VAL A 14 -8.79 -26.24 -21.08
N ALA A 15 -9.02 -27.37 -20.41
CA ALA A 15 -9.60 -27.38 -19.08
C ALA A 15 -8.60 -26.70 -18.14
N SER A 16 -8.83 -25.42 -17.85
CA SER A 16 -8.22 -24.75 -16.71
C SER A 16 -8.73 -25.44 -15.46
N THR A 17 -8.01 -26.46 -15.00
CA THR A 17 -8.17 -26.99 -13.66
C THR A 17 -7.79 -25.88 -12.70
N ILE A 18 -8.79 -25.16 -12.21
CA ILE A 18 -8.68 -24.39 -10.97
C ILE A 18 -8.38 -25.44 -9.91
N LEU A 19 -7.10 -25.66 -9.63
CA LEU A 19 -6.67 -26.30 -8.40
C LEU A 19 -7.15 -25.37 -7.29
N ALA A 20 -8.32 -25.69 -6.74
CA ALA A 20 -8.75 -25.15 -5.47
C ALA A 20 -7.58 -25.33 -4.51
N ALA A 21 -7.09 -24.22 -3.97
CA ALA A 21 -6.05 -24.24 -2.96
C ALA A 21 -6.48 -25.24 -1.86
N PRO A 22 -5.57 -26.10 -1.39
CA PRO A 22 -5.91 -27.05 -0.34
C PRO A 22 -6.50 -26.27 0.84
N GLU A 23 -7.66 -26.72 1.32
CA GLU A 23 -8.32 -26.20 2.51
C GLU A 23 -7.25 -25.96 3.58
N THR A 24 -7.06 -24.69 3.92
CA THR A 24 -6.10 -24.31 4.93
C THR A 24 -6.53 -24.93 6.24
N ALA A 25 -5.81 -25.97 6.64
CA ALA A 25 -5.86 -26.53 7.97
C ALA A 25 -5.88 -25.38 8.97
N ASN A 26 -6.91 -25.43 9.82
CA ASN A 26 -7.26 -24.48 10.85
C ASN A 26 -6.08 -24.25 11.82
N HIS A 27 -5.13 -23.39 11.43
CA HIS A 27 -4.04 -22.91 12.28
C HIS A 27 -4.55 -21.79 13.20
N ASN A 28 -5.59 -22.09 13.97
CA ASN A 28 -5.98 -21.33 15.16
C ASN A 28 -5.02 -21.63 16.33
N LYS A 29 -3.72 -21.45 16.11
CA LYS A 29 -2.82 -21.07 17.21
C LYS A 29 -2.70 -19.56 17.13
N LYS A 30 -3.62 -18.88 17.81
CA LYS A 30 -3.48 -17.46 18.16
C LYS A 30 -2.06 -17.28 18.70
N HIS A 31 -1.25 -16.50 18.00
CA HIS A 31 -0.16 -15.82 18.65
C HIS A 31 -0.83 -14.84 19.63
N ASP A 32 -1.09 -15.28 20.86
CA ASP A 32 -2.01 -14.61 21.80
C ASP A 32 -1.52 -13.22 22.26
N ASN A 33 -0.28 -12.85 21.95
CA ASN A 33 0.26 -11.55 22.32
C ASN A 33 0.27 -10.60 21.12
N ALA A 34 -0.48 -9.51 21.23
CA ALA A 34 -0.43 -8.40 20.28
C ALA A 34 1.00 -7.84 20.18
N ILE A 35 1.44 -7.49 18.98
CA ILE A 35 2.68 -6.72 18.81
C ILE A 35 2.44 -5.34 19.38
N VAL A 36 3.29 -4.93 20.32
CA VAL A 36 3.22 -3.61 20.93
C VAL A 36 4.13 -2.65 20.19
N ILE A 37 3.58 -1.52 19.77
CA ILE A 37 4.34 -0.40 19.22
C ILE A 37 4.24 0.81 20.15
N ASN A 38 5.31 1.59 20.22
CA ASN A 38 5.33 2.79 21.03
C ASN A 38 4.26 3.77 20.53
N LYS A 39 3.37 4.24 21.42
CA LYS A 39 2.27 5.16 21.08
C LYS A 39 2.72 6.47 20.46
N ARG A 40 3.99 6.86 20.62
CA ARG A 40 4.58 8.01 19.92
C ARG A 40 4.66 7.83 18.41
N VAL A 41 4.48 6.62 17.86
CA VAL A 41 4.29 6.41 16.42
C VAL A 41 3.09 7.21 15.87
N LEU A 42 2.08 7.49 16.70
CA LEU A 42 0.91 8.29 16.35
C LEU A 42 1.15 9.81 16.49
N GLN A 43 2.33 10.25 16.91
CA GLN A 43 2.68 11.67 17.11
C GLN A 43 3.35 12.27 15.86
N THR A 44 2.74 12.07 14.69
CA THR A 44 3.28 12.55 13.40
C THR A 44 3.44 14.07 13.34
N SER A 45 2.69 14.82 14.16
CA SER A 45 2.80 16.29 14.24
C SER A 45 4.17 16.78 14.71
N LYS A 46 4.99 15.90 15.30
CA LYS A 46 6.36 16.18 15.75
C LYS A 46 7.42 15.80 14.72
N VAL A 47 7.01 15.19 13.60
CA VAL A 47 7.88 14.77 12.50
C VAL A 47 7.75 15.81 11.39
N PRO A 48 8.85 16.31 10.81
CA PRO A 48 8.77 17.26 9.71
C PRO A 48 8.11 16.61 8.49
N PHE A 49 7.32 17.40 7.78
CA PHE A 49 6.90 17.04 6.42
C PHE A 49 8.14 17.08 5.51
N ILE A 50 8.31 16.04 4.69
CA ILE A 50 9.41 15.93 3.71
C ILE A 50 8.75 15.91 2.34
N PRO A 51 8.96 16.94 1.50
CA PRO A 51 8.49 16.92 0.13
C PRO A 51 9.20 15.83 -0.68
N HIS A 52 8.44 15.03 -1.43
CA HIS A 52 9.00 14.08 -2.38
C HIS A 52 8.78 14.62 -3.79
N VAL A 53 9.78 15.39 -4.24
CA VAL A 53 9.78 16.07 -5.54
C VAL A 53 10.91 15.51 -6.39
N GLY A 54 10.56 14.89 -7.52
CA GLY A 54 11.52 14.48 -8.53
C GLY A 54 11.63 15.50 -9.66
N THR A 55 12.73 15.45 -10.40
CA THR A 55 13.08 16.47 -11.39
C THR A 55 12.64 16.15 -12.81
N ALA A 56 12.39 14.88 -13.16
CA ALA A 56 11.96 14.48 -14.50
C ALA A 56 11.43 13.04 -14.61
N ASP A 57 11.85 12.15 -13.70
CA ASP A 57 11.52 10.73 -13.83
C ASP A 57 10.09 10.42 -13.37
N LEU A 58 9.40 9.56 -14.12
CA LEU A 58 8.13 9.00 -13.69
C LEU A 58 8.30 8.29 -12.34
N PHE A 59 7.24 8.36 -11.54
CA PHE A 59 7.05 7.70 -10.26
C PHE A 59 7.95 8.20 -9.13
N THR A 60 8.50 9.42 -9.27
CA THR A 60 9.34 10.05 -8.24
C THR A 60 8.60 11.07 -7.38
N ASN A 61 7.46 11.59 -7.85
CA ASN A 61 6.64 12.56 -7.14
C ASN A 61 5.52 11.86 -6.38
N TRP A 62 5.41 12.12 -5.09
CA TRP A 62 4.34 11.56 -4.26
C TRP A 62 4.16 12.38 -2.98
N VAL A 63 3.08 12.12 -2.23
CA VAL A 63 2.85 12.80 -0.95
C VAL A 63 2.73 11.79 0.17
N GLY A 64 3.51 11.98 1.22
CA GLY A 64 3.56 11.13 2.41
C GLY A 64 3.20 11.85 3.70
N LEU A 65 2.53 11.14 4.60
CA LEU A 65 2.53 11.45 6.02
C LEU A 65 3.72 10.76 6.68
N ASN A 66 4.71 11.51 7.14
CA ASN A 66 5.90 10.95 7.73
C ASN A 66 5.66 10.47 9.16
N VAL A 67 6.15 9.27 9.44
CA VAL A 67 6.13 8.62 10.74
C VAL A 67 7.57 8.48 11.21
N ASP A 68 7.81 8.72 12.50
CA ASP A 68 9.17 8.62 13.05
C ASP A 68 9.63 7.16 13.07
N PHE A 69 10.54 6.82 12.15
CA PHE A 69 11.01 5.45 11.95
C PHE A 69 11.60 4.84 13.23
N LYS A 70 12.10 5.64 14.18
CA LYS A 70 12.61 5.12 15.45
C LYS A 70 11.56 4.36 16.27
N TYR A 71 10.27 4.67 16.09
CA TYR A 71 9.18 3.95 16.75
C TYR A 71 8.65 2.77 15.92
N VAL A 72 8.93 2.74 14.62
CA VAL A 72 8.57 1.66 13.70
C VAL A 72 9.64 0.56 13.68
N LYS A 73 10.92 0.93 13.77
CA LYS A 73 12.06 0.01 13.72
C LYS A 73 11.95 -1.17 14.71
N PRO A 74 11.59 -1.00 15.99
CA PRO A 74 11.46 -2.14 16.90
C PRO A 74 10.40 -3.15 16.45
N VAL A 75 9.32 -2.68 15.81
CA VAL A 75 8.30 -3.56 15.22
C VAL A 75 8.83 -4.27 14.00
N PHE A 76 9.55 -3.58 13.12
CA PHE A 76 10.25 -4.21 12.01
C PHE A 76 11.21 -5.30 12.49
N ASP A 77 12.03 -5.03 13.51
CA ASP A 77 12.99 -6.00 14.04
C ASP A 77 12.27 -7.27 14.56
N ILE A 78 11.16 -7.12 15.29
CA ILE A 78 10.32 -8.23 15.75
C ILE A 78 9.73 -9.01 14.56
N VAL A 79 9.13 -8.31 13.60
CA VAL A 79 8.48 -8.93 12.43
C VAL A 79 9.51 -9.64 11.56
N ASN A 80 10.67 -9.04 11.35
CA ASN A 80 11.72 -9.63 10.53
C ASN A 80 12.27 -10.90 11.19
N THR A 81 12.58 -10.88 12.48
CA THR A 81 13.16 -12.04 13.19
C THR A 81 12.15 -13.16 13.48
N THR A 82 10.85 -12.88 13.44
CA THR A 82 9.81 -13.90 13.65
C THR A 82 9.74 -14.86 12.45
N LYS A 83 9.95 -16.17 12.71
CA LYS A 83 9.93 -17.24 11.69
C LYS A 83 8.65 -17.27 10.84
N ALA A 84 7.49 -17.00 11.45
CA ALA A 84 6.19 -16.99 10.76
C ALA A 84 5.99 -15.77 9.83
N PHE A 85 6.86 -14.76 9.92
CA PHE A 85 6.76 -13.52 9.18
C PHE A 85 7.97 -13.34 8.24
N GLY A 86 9.04 -12.70 8.71
CA GLY A 86 10.20 -12.36 7.89
C GLY A 86 11.31 -13.40 7.86
N ASN A 87 11.47 -14.19 8.93
CA ASN A 87 12.56 -15.16 9.10
C ASN A 87 13.96 -14.61 8.74
N GLY A 88 14.22 -13.35 9.08
CA GLY A 88 15.50 -12.64 8.83
C GLY A 88 15.71 -12.17 7.39
N THR A 89 14.70 -12.23 6.52
CA THR A 89 14.85 -11.96 5.08
C THR A 89 14.21 -10.66 4.60
N LEU A 90 13.53 -9.91 5.47
CA LEU A 90 12.91 -8.64 5.09
C LEU A 90 13.96 -7.52 5.05
N ILE A 91 13.87 -6.70 4.02
CA ILE A 91 14.58 -5.45 3.80
C ILE A 91 13.66 -4.31 4.25
N SER A 92 14.23 -3.32 4.94
CA SER A 92 13.57 -2.06 5.27
C SER A 92 14.23 -0.92 4.51
N ARG A 93 13.46 0.14 4.24
CA ARG A 93 13.97 1.38 3.63
C ARG A 93 14.70 2.28 4.62
N GLY A 94 14.63 2.00 5.92
CA GLY A 94 15.18 2.86 6.97
C GLY A 94 14.36 4.13 7.23
N GLU A 95 13.15 4.20 6.69
CA GLU A 95 12.20 5.30 6.84
C GLU A 95 10.78 4.73 7.02
N SER A 96 9.84 5.56 7.46
CA SER A 96 8.44 5.17 7.52
C SER A 96 7.50 6.32 7.20
N HIS A 97 6.49 6.04 6.39
CA HIS A 97 5.44 6.99 6.03
C HIS A 97 4.14 6.23 5.72
N VAL A 98 3.06 7.00 5.61
CA VAL A 98 1.83 6.59 4.94
C VAL A 98 1.80 7.32 3.60
N THR A 99 1.85 6.59 2.49
CA THR A 99 1.69 7.20 1.15
C THR A 99 0.24 7.65 1.00
N ILE A 100 0.02 8.93 0.77
CA ILE A 100 -1.31 9.54 0.68
C ILE A 100 -1.72 9.77 -0.76
N ILE A 101 -0.77 10.19 -1.60
CA ILE A 101 -0.89 10.24 -3.05
C ILE A 101 0.20 9.33 -3.60
N LEU A 102 -0.17 8.28 -4.30
CA LEU A 102 0.77 7.35 -4.93
C LEU A 102 1.49 8.04 -6.09
N PRO A 103 2.72 7.61 -6.43
CA PRO A 103 3.39 8.11 -7.62
C PRO A 103 2.57 7.88 -8.90
N THR A 104 1.93 6.71 -9.03
CA THR A 104 1.05 6.41 -10.17
C THR A 104 -0.18 7.32 -10.21
N GLU A 105 -0.81 7.62 -9.07
CA GLU A 105 -1.92 8.59 -9.00
C GLU A 105 -1.47 9.99 -9.46
N TYR A 106 -0.28 10.43 -9.02
CA TYR A 106 0.23 11.73 -9.43
C TYR A 106 0.52 11.77 -10.94
N ASP A 107 1.37 10.88 -11.45
CA ASP A 107 1.86 10.97 -12.83
C ASP A 107 0.80 10.68 -13.88
N THR A 108 -0.16 9.79 -13.59
CA THR A 108 -1.13 9.32 -14.59
C THR A 108 -2.50 9.99 -14.49
N ILE A 109 -2.81 10.66 -13.36
CA ILE A 109 -4.15 11.23 -13.10
C ILE A 109 -4.06 12.72 -12.80
N LEU A 110 -3.32 13.11 -11.75
CA LEU A 110 -3.31 14.48 -11.25
C LEU A 110 -2.47 15.41 -12.14
N HIS A 111 -1.25 15.00 -12.47
CA HIS A 111 -0.32 15.79 -13.26
C HIS A 111 -0.83 16.10 -14.68
N PRO A 112 -1.43 15.14 -15.43
CA PRO A 112 -2.01 15.42 -16.75
C PRO A 112 -3.13 16.47 -16.73
N ALA A 113 -3.82 16.64 -15.60
CA ALA A 113 -4.82 17.70 -15.43
C ALA A 113 -4.21 19.06 -15.02
N GLY A 114 -2.88 19.18 -14.91
CA GLY A 114 -2.20 20.42 -14.53
C GLY A 114 -2.14 20.67 -13.02
N VAL A 115 -2.34 19.64 -12.20
CA VAL A 115 -2.02 19.67 -10.76
C VAL A 115 -0.52 19.47 -10.60
N THR A 116 0.13 20.36 -9.87
CA THR A 116 1.58 20.30 -9.61
C THR A 116 1.87 19.69 -8.24
N ILE A 117 3.00 18.99 -8.11
CA ILE A 117 3.44 18.47 -6.81
C ILE A 117 3.65 19.59 -5.77
N GLN A 118 3.98 20.80 -6.21
CA GLN A 118 4.08 21.99 -5.35
C GLN A 118 2.73 22.38 -4.76
N GLU A 119 1.65 22.34 -5.53
CA GLU A 119 0.29 22.58 -5.02
C GLU A 119 -0.12 21.51 -4.00
N LEU A 120 0.18 20.24 -4.28
CA LEU A 120 -0.08 19.15 -3.34
C LEU A 120 0.69 19.30 -2.02
N ASN A 121 1.97 19.67 -2.12
CA ASN A 121 2.81 19.97 -0.96
C ASN A 121 2.33 21.21 -0.20
N ALA A 122 1.81 22.24 -0.89
CA ALA A 122 1.23 23.42 -0.26
C ALA A 122 -0.03 23.08 0.54
N ILE A 123 -0.91 22.21 0.01
CA ILE A 123 -2.06 21.68 0.77
C ILE A 123 -1.54 20.91 2.01
N ALA A 124 -0.52 20.07 1.86
CA ALA A 124 -0.02 19.21 2.93
C ALA A 124 0.62 20.01 4.07
N THR A 125 1.35 21.06 3.71
CA THR A 125 2.10 21.92 4.63
C THR A 125 1.28 23.08 5.17
N HIS A 126 0.11 23.41 4.60
CA HIS A 126 -0.73 24.50 5.08
C HIS A 126 -1.08 24.31 6.55
N LYS A 127 -0.54 25.19 7.41
CA LYS A 127 -0.62 25.06 8.86
C LYS A 127 -0.15 23.69 9.36
N ASN A 128 0.72 22.95 8.70
CA ASN A 128 1.09 21.56 9.04
C ASN A 128 -0.11 20.58 9.00
N ALA A 129 -1.04 20.76 8.05
CA ALA A 129 -2.28 19.98 7.97
C ALA A 129 -2.04 18.48 7.91
N LEU A 130 -1.19 18.01 6.99
CA LEU A 130 -1.02 16.58 6.78
C LEU A 130 -0.38 15.92 7.99
N GLN A 131 0.75 16.42 8.50
CA GLN A 131 1.42 15.81 9.67
C GLN A 131 0.60 15.84 10.96
N ARG A 132 -0.44 16.67 11.07
CA ARG A 132 -1.39 16.62 12.20
C ARG A 132 -2.53 15.63 12.03
N SER A 133 -2.61 14.95 10.89
CA SER A 133 -3.68 14.00 10.62
C SER A 133 -3.67 12.85 11.62
N LYS A 134 -4.86 12.50 12.10
CA LYS A 134 -5.03 11.40 13.05
C LYS A 134 -5.37 10.11 12.32
N PHE A 135 -4.86 9.01 12.87
CA PHE A 135 -5.18 7.65 12.47
C PHE A 135 -4.97 6.72 13.66
N GLU A 136 -5.48 5.51 13.54
CA GLU A 136 -5.27 4.41 14.48
C GLU A 136 -4.66 3.21 13.76
N LEU A 137 -4.10 2.28 14.53
CA LEU A 137 -3.56 1.04 14.02
C LEU A 137 -4.65 -0.04 14.02
N GLU A 138 -4.85 -0.73 12.90
CA GLU A 138 -5.78 -1.86 12.79
C GLU A 138 -5.07 -3.18 13.07
N CYS A 139 -4.03 -3.50 12.31
CA CYS A 139 -3.37 -4.81 12.35
C CYS A 139 -1.97 -4.78 11.72
N LEU A 140 -1.20 -5.84 11.95
CA LEU A 140 -0.12 -6.24 11.05
C LEU A 140 -0.74 -6.93 9.84
N GLY A 141 -0.49 -6.39 8.65
CA GLY A 141 -0.88 -6.93 7.37
C GLY A 141 0.27 -7.63 6.66
N ARG A 142 -0.06 -8.64 5.85
CA ARG A 142 0.87 -9.34 4.96
C ARG A 142 0.24 -9.51 3.58
N VAL A 143 1.01 -9.14 2.56
CA VAL A 143 0.72 -9.48 1.17
C VAL A 143 1.87 -10.29 0.59
N GLN A 144 1.54 -11.24 -0.27
CA GLN A 144 2.47 -12.17 -0.89
C GLN A 144 2.00 -12.45 -2.31
N VAL A 145 2.95 -12.59 -3.23
CA VAL A 145 2.68 -12.98 -4.61
C VAL A 145 3.89 -13.74 -5.15
N THR A 146 3.64 -14.75 -5.98
CA THR A 146 4.68 -15.36 -6.81
C THR A 146 4.45 -14.85 -8.22
N THR A 147 5.42 -14.12 -8.76
CA THR A 147 5.34 -13.57 -10.12
C THR A 147 5.45 -14.68 -11.16
N ALA A 148 5.13 -14.38 -12.42
CA ALA A 148 5.09 -15.37 -13.51
C ALA A 148 6.44 -16.06 -13.76
N ASP A 149 7.54 -15.40 -13.40
CA ASP A 149 8.91 -15.93 -13.43
C ASP A 149 9.26 -16.81 -12.21
N GLY A 150 8.30 -17.07 -11.31
CA GLY A 150 8.47 -17.92 -10.14
C GLY A 150 9.09 -17.22 -8.93
N VAL A 151 9.32 -15.90 -8.98
CA VAL A 151 9.94 -15.17 -7.87
C VAL A 151 8.91 -14.87 -6.77
N PHE A 152 9.24 -15.27 -5.54
CA PHE A 152 8.39 -15.02 -4.38
C PHE A 152 8.63 -13.64 -3.78
N HIS A 153 7.57 -12.83 -3.76
CA HIS A 153 7.52 -11.53 -3.12
C HIS A 153 6.66 -11.54 -1.87
N GLN A 154 7.04 -10.71 -0.90
CA GLN A 154 6.31 -10.51 0.33
C GLN A 154 6.52 -9.08 0.82
N SER A 155 5.46 -8.46 1.31
CA SER A 155 5.50 -7.18 2.02
C SER A 155 4.67 -7.27 3.31
N LEU A 156 5.22 -6.74 4.39
CA LEU A 156 4.60 -6.63 5.71
C LEU A 156 4.37 -5.17 6.01
N GLN A 157 3.18 -4.84 6.49
CA GLN A 157 2.77 -3.46 6.73
C GLN A 157 1.90 -3.32 7.98
N ILE A 158 1.87 -2.14 8.58
CA ILE A 158 0.87 -1.79 9.57
C ILE A 158 -0.32 -1.18 8.84
N ILE A 159 -1.48 -1.84 8.92
CA ILE A 159 -2.74 -1.34 8.33
C ILE A 159 -3.36 -0.33 9.29
N LEU A 160 -3.87 0.77 8.75
CA LEU A 160 -4.46 1.85 9.55
C LEU A 160 -5.99 1.81 9.53
N LYS A 161 -6.61 2.50 10.50
CA LYS A 161 -8.05 2.79 10.56
C LYS A 161 -8.30 4.19 11.10
N ASN A 162 -9.57 4.62 11.12
CA ASN A 162 -10.00 5.89 11.69
C ASN A 162 -9.18 7.10 11.18
N TYR A 163 -8.89 7.11 9.87
CA TYR A 163 -7.99 8.05 9.20
C TYR A 163 -8.72 9.17 8.43
N LYS A 164 -9.81 9.71 9.00
CA LYS A 164 -10.66 10.72 8.33
C LYS A 164 -9.89 11.98 7.89
N ASP A 165 -8.84 12.34 8.61
CA ASP A 165 -8.01 13.49 8.25
C ASP A 165 -7.18 13.24 6.98
N LEU A 166 -6.76 11.99 6.73
CA LEU A 166 -6.06 11.61 5.50
C LEU A 166 -7.01 11.67 4.29
N ILE A 167 -8.26 11.21 4.47
CA ILE A 167 -9.30 11.35 3.45
C ILE A 167 -9.59 12.83 3.16
N ARG A 168 -9.62 13.68 4.19
CA ARG A 168 -9.82 15.13 4.01
C ARG A 168 -8.72 15.76 3.15
N TYR A 169 -7.46 15.36 3.36
CA TYR A 169 -6.38 15.81 2.48
C TYR A 169 -6.64 15.37 1.02
N ARG A 170 -6.99 14.09 0.80
CA ARG A 170 -7.31 13.59 -0.54
C ARG A 170 -8.52 14.30 -1.16
N GLN A 171 -9.52 14.69 -0.37
CA GLN A 171 -10.65 15.51 -0.83
C GLN A 171 -10.21 16.89 -1.31
N GLN A 172 -9.31 17.57 -0.60
CA GLN A 172 -8.75 18.85 -1.04
C GLN A 172 -7.95 18.72 -2.35
N VAL A 173 -7.25 17.60 -2.53
CA VAL A 173 -6.57 17.27 -3.79
C VAL A 173 -7.59 17.05 -4.92
N PHE A 174 -8.68 16.33 -4.64
CA PHE A 174 -9.76 16.13 -5.61
C PHE A 174 -10.42 17.45 -6.01
N GLU A 175 -10.73 18.35 -5.07
CA GLU A 175 -11.25 19.68 -5.36
C GLU A 175 -10.32 20.47 -6.29
N LEU A 176 -9.01 20.43 -6.02
CA LEU A 176 -8.01 21.06 -6.89
C LEU A 176 -7.97 20.41 -8.27
N PHE A 177 -7.99 19.08 -8.35
CA PHE A 177 -7.98 18.32 -9.59
C PHE A 177 -9.19 18.66 -10.47
N VAL A 178 -10.41 18.66 -9.91
CA VAL A 178 -11.63 19.05 -10.64
C VAL A 178 -11.58 20.51 -11.07
N LYS A 179 -11.11 21.41 -10.19
CA LYS A 179 -10.95 22.83 -10.52
C LYS A 179 -10.01 23.07 -11.71
N LYS A 180 -9.04 22.18 -11.92
CA LYS A 180 -8.09 22.22 -13.04
C LYS A 180 -8.62 21.55 -14.32
N GLY A 181 -9.87 21.06 -14.30
CA GLY A 181 -10.49 20.39 -15.44
C GLY A 181 -10.23 18.88 -15.50
N GLY A 182 -9.72 18.30 -14.41
CA GLY A 182 -9.55 16.85 -14.28
C GLY A 182 -10.88 16.10 -14.31
N ASN A 183 -10.89 14.90 -14.91
CA ASN A 183 -12.06 14.03 -14.95
C ASN A 183 -12.32 13.40 -13.56
N PRO A 184 -13.41 13.75 -12.85
CA PRO A 184 -13.67 13.26 -11.49
C PRO A 184 -13.74 11.73 -11.37
N ALA A 185 -14.04 11.01 -12.45
CA ALA A 185 -14.10 9.55 -12.45
C ALA A 185 -12.72 8.87 -12.32
N LEU A 186 -11.63 9.61 -12.52
CA LEU A 186 -10.28 9.05 -12.50
C LEU A 186 -9.64 9.11 -11.11
N PHE A 187 -10.11 9.97 -10.20
CA PHE A 187 -9.53 10.09 -8.86
C PHE A 187 -10.63 10.04 -7.80
N ASP A 188 -10.63 8.97 -7.01
CA ASP A 188 -11.52 8.83 -5.87
C ASP A 188 -10.73 9.02 -4.56
N PRO A 189 -11.03 10.06 -3.76
CA PRO A 189 -10.44 10.25 -2.44
C PRO A 189 -10.59 9.05 -1.51
N GLU A 190 -11.66 8.25 -1.65
CA GLU A 190 -11.97 7.11 -0.79
C GLU A 190 -11.36 5.78 -1.26
N ASN A 191 -10.91 5.69 -2.51
CA ASN A 191 -10.14 4.54 -3.00
C ASN A 191 -8.72 4.55 -2.43
N PHE A 192 -8.63 4.27 -1.13
CA PHE A 192 -7.44 4.51 -0.32
C PHE A 192 -7.30 3.46 0.78
N THR A 193 -6.19 2.73 0.76
CA THR A 193 -5.83 1.74 1.80
C THR A 193 -4.56 2.18 2.53
N PRO A 194 -4.66 3.08 3.53
CA PRO A 194 -3.49 3.62 4.21
C PRO A 194 -2.78 2.55 5.03
N HIS A 195 -1.46 2.48 4.84
CA HIS A 195 -0.59 1.57 5.54
C HIS A 195 0.80 2.17 5.72
N ILE A 196 1.56 1.62 6.67
CA ILE A 196 2.99 1.89 6.85
C ILE A 196 3.73 0.61 6.48
N THR A 197 4.51 0.62 5.39
CA THR A 197 5.36 -0.53 5.03
C THR A 197 6.44 -0.72 6.08
N LEU A 198 6.55 -1.94 6.62
CA LEU A 198 7.61 -2.31 7.57
C LEU A 198 8.84 -2.84 6.83
N GLY A 199 8.61 -3.75 5.88
CA GLY A 199 9.65 -4.34 5.08
C GLY A 199 9.14 -5.38 4.09
N PHE A 200 10.01 -5.73 3.14
CA PHE A 200 9.71 -6.59 2.01
C PHE A 200 10.92 -7.46 1.65
N LYS A 201 10.74 -8.58 0.94
CA LYS A 201 11.86 -9.48 0.61
C LYS A 201 12.81 -8.96 -0.45
N ILE A 202 12.29 -8.56 -1.61
CA ILE A 202 13.10 -8.16 -2.78
C ILE A 202 12.80 -6.70 -3.13
N ARG A 203 11.52 -6.43 -3.38
CA ARG A 203 10.95 -5.10 -3.55
C ARG A 203 9.59 -5.05 -2.87
N ASP A 204 9.12 -3.83 -2.64
CA ASP A 204 7.71 -3.66 -2.26
C ASP A 204 6.80 -4.05 -3.44
N ILE A 205 5.60 -4.53 -3.11
CA ILE A 205 4.60 -4.99 -4.08
C ILE A 205 3.34 -4.14 -3.98
N PHE A 206 2.66 -3.93 -5.11
CA PHE A 206 1.59 -2.96 -5.25
C PHE A 206 0.37 -3.56 -5.97
N VAL A 207 -0.66 -2.75 -6.22
CA VAL A 207 -1.91 -3.23 -6.84
C VAL A 207 -1.68 -3.76 -8.25
N GLU A 208 -0.67 -3.25 -8.94
CA GLU A 208 -0.20 -3.70 -10.25
C GLU A 208 0.33 -5.15 -10.20
N ASP A 209 0.77 -5.61 -9.04
CA ASP A 209 1.15 -7.01 -8.77
C ASP A 209 -0.06 -7.89 -8.37
N GLY A 210 -1.27 -7.35 -8.42
CA GLY A 210 -2.51 -8.04 -8.03
C GLY A 210 -2.71 -8.16 -6.51
N VAL A 211 -1.98 -7.39 -5.70
CA VAL A 211 -2.09 -7.44 -4.23
C VAL A 211 -2.76 -6.20 -3.65
N PHE A 212 -3.65 -6.43 -2.66
CA PHE A 212 -4.39 -5.37 -1.99
C PHE A 212 -3.98 -5.30 -0.52
N LYS A 213 -3.40 -4.16 -0.12
CA LYS A 213 -2.86 -3.90 1.23
C LYS A 213 -3.90 -3.29 2.18
N GLY A 214 -5.12 -3.82 2.17
CA GLY A 214 -6.21 -3.38 3.03
C GLY A 214 -6.41 -4.28 4.26
N LYS A 215 -7.59 -4.21 4.86
CA LYS A 215 -7.99 -5.05 5.99
C LYS A 215 -7.98 -6.55 5.66
N ASN A 216 -8.19 -6.91 4.40
CA ASN A 216 -8.07 -8.28 3.89
C ASN A 216 -6.66 -8.88 4.10
N ALA A 217 -5.63 -8.04 4.28
CA ALA A 217 -4.27 -8.48 4.51
C ALA A 217 -3.95 -8.74 6.00
N CYS A 218 -4.86 -8.46 6.93
CA CYS A 218 -4.60 -8.58 8.37
C CYS A 218 -4.27 -10.00 8.80
N ILE A 219 -3.12 -10.18 9.47
CA ILE A 219 -2.67 -11.48 9.98
C ILE A 219 -2.37 -11.49 11.48
N HIS A 220 -2.16 -10.33 12.11
CA HIS A 220 -1.80 -10.27 13.53
C HIS A 220 -2.24 -8.95 14.17
N LYS A 221 -2.53 -8.98 15.48
CA LYS A 221 -2.94 -7.78 16.22
C LYS A 221 -1.73 -6.90 16.53
N ILE A 222 -1.87 -5.60 16.30
CA ILE A 222 -0.92 -4.57 16.74
C ILE A 222 -1.62 -3.59 17.68
N VAL A 223 -0.93 -3.12 18.71
CA VAL A 223 -1.47 -2.14 19.67
C VAL A 223 -0.45 -1.07 19.98
N ALA A 224 -0.90 0.19 19.99
CA ALA A 224 -0.10 1.32 20.44
C ALA A 224 -0.19 1.44 21.97
N LYS A 225 0.95 1.36 22.66
CA LYS A 225 1.06 1.57 24.13
C LYS A 225 2.08 2.65 24.47
#